data_AF-A0A455B563-F1
#
_entry.id   AF-A0A455B563-F1
#
_cell.length_a   1.000
_cell.length_b   1.000
_cell.length_c   1.000
_cell.angle_alpha   90.00
_cell.angle_beta   90.00
_cell.angle_gamma   90.00
#
_symmetry.space_group_name_H-M   'P 1'
#
loop_
_entity.id
_entity.type
_entity.pdbx_description
1 polymer ?
#
loop_
_entity_poly.entity_id
_entity_poly.type
_entity_poly.pdbx_seq_one_letter_code
_entity_poly.pdbx_strand_id
1 'polypeptide(L)'
;RNEQEEQEEKREIKRRLTRKLSQRPTVEELRERKILIRFSDYVEVADAQDYDRRADKPWTRLTAADKAAIRKELNEFKSTEMEVHELSRHLTRLRLCILWLQRFGVSYMVRSLLFLSLIKHACARAHTHAHETK
;
A
#
# COMPACT_ATOMS: atom_id res chain seq x y z
N ARG A 1 -17.65 20.93 25.17
CA ARG A 1 -18.03 19.63 24.57
C ARG A 1 -19.19 19.10 25.41
N ASN A 2 -20.34 18.86 24.80
CA ASN A 2 -21.63 18.78 25.49
C ASN A 2 -21.78 17.43 26.20
N GLU A 3 -21.68 17.39 27.53
CA GLU A 3 -21.74 16.14 28.33
C GLU A 3 -23.08 15.40 28.16
N GLN A 4 -24.14 16.12 27.81
CA GLN A 4 -25.45 15.56 27.52
C GLN A 4 -25.47 14.75 26.21
N GLU A 5 -24.84 15.26 25.15
CA GLU A 5 -24.71 14.54 23.87
C GLU A 5 -23.95 13.22 24.08
N GLU A 6 -22.89 13.24 24.87
CA GLU A 6 -22.10 12.03 25.13
C GLU A 6 -22.89 10.97 25.94
N GLN A 7 -23.75 11.41 26.85
CA GLN A 7 -24.65 10.52 27.60
C GLN A 7 -25.74 9.93 26.70
N GLU A 8 -26.26 10.70 25.76
CA GLU A 8 -27.26 10.25 24.79
C GLU A 8 -26.67 9.23 23.81
N GLU A 9 -25.48 9.49 23.28
CA GLU A 9 -24.73 8.55 22.45
C GLU A 9 -24.48 7.22 23.17
N LYS A 10 -24.04 7.26 24.44
CA LYS A 10 -23.85 6.03 25.24
C LYS A 10 -25.14 5.24 25.41
N ARG A 11 -26.27 5.93 25.63
CA ARG A 11 -27.60 5.29 25.74
C ARG A 11 -28.01 4.66 24.43
N GLU A 12 -27.79 5.33 23.31
CA GLU A 12 -28.11 4.81 21.98
C GLU A 12 -27.24 3.59 21.62
N ILE A 13 -25.93 3.67 21.87
CA ILE A 13 -25.00 2.56 21.68
C ILE A 13 -25.44 1.34 22.51
N LYS A 14 -25.79 1.55 23.78
CA LYS A 14 -26.27 0.48 24.66
C LYS A 14 -27.55 -0.16 24.13
N ARG A 15 -28.55 0.64 23.73
CA ARG A 15 -29.80 0.14 23.12
C ARG A 15 -29.53 -0.69 21.85
N ARG A 16 -28.67 -0.17 20.97
CA ARG A 16 -28.28 -0.84 19.72
C ARG A 16 -27.57 -2.16 20.00
N LEU A 17 -26.66 -2.18 20.99
CA LEU A 17 -25.93 -3.37 21.39
C LEU A 17 -26.87 -4.44 21.96
N THR A 18 -27.77 -4.07 22.88
CA THR A 18 -28.75 -5.01 23.45
C THR A 18 -29.58 -5.68 22.36
N ARG A 19 -30.07 -4.90 21.38
CA ARG A 19 -30.82 -5.44 20.24
C ARG A 19 -30.00 -6.41 19.37
N LYS A 20 -28.73 -6.08 19.12
CA LYS A 20 -27.83 -6.96 18.35
C LYS A 20 -27.50 -8.25 19.10
N LEU A 21 -27.32 -8.18 20.42
CA LEU A 21 -27.03 -9.35 21.24
C LEU A 21 -28.26 -10.26 21.40
N SER A 22 -29.48 -9.70 21.47
CA SER A 22 -30.71 -10.49 21.55
C SER A 22 -31.10 -11.17 20.23
N GLN A 23 -30.65 -10.63 19.10
CA GLN A 23 -30.90 -11.20 17.76
C GLN A 23 -29.71 -12.02 17.24
N ARG A 24 -28.76 -12.36 18.11
CA ARG A 24 -27.59 -13.12 17.71
C ARG A 24 -28.03 -14.55 17.34
N PRO A 25 -27.80 -15.00 16.09
CA PRO A 25 -28.15 -16.36 15.69
C PRO A 25 -27.34 -17.37 16.50
N THR A 26 -27.96 -18.50 16.81
CA THR A 26 -27.31 -19.62 17.52
C THR A 26 -26.24 -20.28 16.65
N VAL A 27 -25.34 -21.05 17.27
CA VAL A 27 -24.32 -21.81 16.52
C VAL A 27 -24.99 -22.84 15.62
N GLU A 28 -26.09 -23.44 16.10
CA GLU A 28 -26.94 -24.37 15.37
C GLU A 28 -27.55 -23.70 14.13
N GLU A 29 -28.12 -22.50 14.24
CA GLU A 29 -28.66 -21.74 13.10
C GLU A 29 -27.59 -21.40 12.04
N LEU A 30 -26.37 -21.07 12.47
CA LEU A 30 -25.26 -20.80 11.55
C LEU A 30 -24.76 -22.08 10.86
N ARG A 31 -24.87 -23.25 11.51
CA ARG A 31 -24.62 -24.58 10.92
C ARG A 31 -25.73 -24.97 9.93
N GLU A 32 -26.99 -24.73 10.26
CA GLU A 32 -28.15 -24.95 9.36
C GLU A 32 -28.06 -24.09 8.10
N ARG A 33 -27.68 -22.81 8.23
CA ARG A 33 -27.45 -21.90 7.10
C ARG A 33 -26.18 -22.19 6.31
N LYS A 34 -25.41 -23.23 6.67
CA LYS A 34 -24.12 -23.62 6.05
C LYS A 34 -23.09 -22.48 5.97
N ILE A 35 -23.20 -21.50 6.88
CA ILE A 35 -22.26 -20.38 6.98
C ILE A 35 -20.98 -20.85 7.68
N LEU A 36 -21.14 -21.73 8.68
CA LEU A 36 -20.02 -22.41 9.31
C LEU A 36 -19.65 -23.62 8.45
N ILE A 37 -18.63 -23.48 7.59
CA ILE A 37 -17.87 -24.64 7.11
C ILE A 37 -17.43 -25.38 8.38
N ARG A 38 -17.87 -26.63 8.57
CA ARG A 38 -17.68 -27.36 9.82
C ARG A 38 -16.18 -27.46 10.13
N PHE A 39 -15.72 -26.77 11.16
CA PHE A 39 -14.39 -26.96 11.72
C PHE A 39 -14.49 -28.06 12.79
N SER A 40 -13.52 -28.97 12.80
CA SER A 40 -13.38 -29.95 13.89
C SER A 40 -12.94 -29.22 15.16
N ASP A 41 -13.62 -29.45 16.27
CA ASP A 41 -13.21 -28.95 17.58
C ASP A 41 -12.01 -29.75 18.15
N TYR A 42 -11.74 -30.92 17.56
CA TYR A 42 -10.60 -31.75 17.89
C TYR A 42 -9.38 -31.38 17.03
N VAL A 43 -8.26 -31.09 17.71
CA VAL A 43 -6.97 -30.77 17.10
C VAL A 43 -5.96 -31.81 17.57
N GLU A 44 -5.41 -32.59 16.63
CA GLU A 44 -4.32 -33.51 16.92
C GLU A 44 -3.02 -32.73 17.12
N VAL A 45 -2.30 -33.04 18.19
CA VAL A 45 -1.00 -32.47 18.51
C VAL A 45 0.03 -33.59 18.49
N ALA A 46 1.10 -33.39 17.74
CA ALA A 46 2.26 -34.27 17.71
C ALA A 46 3.52 -33.43 17.99
N ASP A 47 4.51 -34.04 18.62
CA ASP A 47 5.76 -33.37 18.90
C ASP A 47 6.52 -33.06 17.60
N ALA A 48 6.95 -31.82 17.46
CA ALA A 48 7.84 -31.42 16.38
C ALA A 48 9.27 -31.87 16.71
N GLN A 49 10.07 -32.14 15.68
CA GLN A 49 11.49 -32.43 15.87
C GLN A 49 12.20 -31.26 16.57
N ASP A 50 12.99 -31.56 17.60
CA ASP A 50 13.80 -30.59 18.34
C ASP A 50 15.22 -30.53 17.77
N TYR A 51 15.39 -29.67 16.77
CA TYR A 51 16.70 -29.36 16.19
C TYR A 51 16.79 -27.86 15.88
N ASP A 52 18.02 -27.37 15.79
CA ASP A 52 18.28 -25.97 15.47
C ASP A 52 17.91 -25.65 14.01
N ARG A 53 16.87 -24.84 13.83
CA ARG A 53 16.37 -24.35 12.52
C ARG A 53 16.94 -22.99 12.13
N ARG A 54 17.94 -22.47 12.86
CA ARG A 54 18.53 -21.16 12.56
C ARG A 54 19.33 -21.23 11.27
N ALA A 55 19.16 -20.21 10.42
CA ALA A 55 19.93 -19.99 9.21
C ALA A 55 20.32 -18.51 9.12
N ASP A 56 21.47 -18.21 8.49
CA ASP A 56 21.84 -16.82 8.18
C ASP A 56 20.80 -16.19 7.23
N LYS A 57 20.64 -14.88 7.35
CA LYS A 57 19.71 -14.09 6.54
C LYS A 57 20.49 -13.15 5.63
N PRO A 58 21.18 -13.65 4.59
CA PRO A 58 22.11 -12.86 3.78
C PRO A 58 21.43 -11.67 3.09
N TRP A 59 20.12 -11.75 2.82
CA TRP A 59 19.33 -10.66 2.24
C TRP A 59 19.29 -9.39 3.11
N THR A 60 19.59 -9.47 4.40
CA THR A 60 19.62 -8.32 5.32
C THR A 60 20.85 -7.42 5.12
N ARG A 61 21.95 -7.99 4.60
CA ARG A 61 23.25 -7.30 4.43
C ARG A 61 23.48 -6.77 3.02
N LEU A 62 22.46 -6.80 2.15
CA LEU A 62 22.57 -6.37 0.75
C LEU A 62 22.66 -4.84 0.62
N THR A 63 23.73 -4.37 -0.01
CA THR A 63 23.94 -2.94 -0.31
C THR A 63 23.01 -2.46 -1.44
N ALA A 64 22.95 -1.15 -1.66
CA ALA A 64 22.20 -0.57 -2.78
C ALA A 64 22.77 -1.03 -4.15
N ALA A 65 24.08 -1.20 -4.24
CA ALA A 65 24.77 -1.70 -5.42
C ALA A 65 24.42 -3.17 -5.69
N ASP A 66 24.46 -4.03 -4.67
CA ASP A 66 24.10 -5.46 -4.79
C ASP A 66 22.66 -5.60 -5.29
N LYS A 67 21.74 -4.82 -4.71
CA LYS A 67 20.34 -4.82 -5.14
C LYS A 67 20.19 -4.35 -6.59
N ALA A 68 21.03 -3.43 -7.06
CA ALA A 68 21.02 -2.99 -8.46
C ALA A 68 21.55 -4.07 -9.41
N ALA A 69 22.65 -4.72 -9.05
CA ALA A 69 23.21 -5.86 -9.79
C ALA A 69 22.19 -7.00 -9.91
N ILE A 70 21.62 -7.44 -8.77
CA ILE A 70 20.61 -8.51 -8.72
C ILE A 70 19.36 -8.15 -9.57
N ARG A 71 18.95 -6.88 -9.60
CA ARG A 71 17.83 -6.45 -10.47
C ARG A 71 18.17 -6.59 -11.94
N LYS A 72 19.39 -6.21 -12.35
CA LYS A 72 19.84 -6.31 -13.73
C LYS A 72 19.88 -7.76 -14.17
N GLU A 73 20.57 -8.60 -13.40
CA GLU A 73 20.71 -10.04 -13.66
C GLU A 73 19.35 -10.74 -13.76
N LEU A 74 18.43 -10.47 -12.81
CA LEU A 74 17.09 -11.08 -12.84
C LEU A 74 16.23 -10.60 -14.02
N ASN A 75 16.40 -9.38 -14.50
CA ASN A 75 15.65 -8.91 -15.66
C ASN A 75 16.17 -9.53 -16.95
N GLU A 76 17.50 -9.65 -17.07
CA GLU A 76 18.17 -10.30 -18.19
C GLU A 76 17.69 -11.76 -18.29
N PHE A 77 17.87 -12.54 -17.21
CA PHE A 77 17.41 -13.92 -17.11
C PHE A 77 15.94 -14.10 -17.50
N LYS A 78 15.04 -13.26 -16.99
CA LYS A 78 13.60 -13.36 -17.26
C LYS A 78 13.20 -13.01 -18.69
N SER A 79 14.02 -12.23 -19.38
CA SER A 79 13.76 -11.79 -20.74
C SER A 79 14.35 -12.71 -21.80
N THR A 80 15.46 -13.39 -21.49
CA THR A 80 16.22 -14.17 -22.46
C THR A 80 16.20 -15.68 -22.20
N GLU A 81 16.20 -16.11 -20.95
CA GLU A 81 16.41 -17.53 -20.58
C GLU A 81 15.18 -18.18 -19.96
N MET A 82 14.39 -17.43 -19.21
CA MET A 82 13.21 -17.99 -18.52
C MET A 82 12.08 -18.27 -19.51
N GLU A 83 11.78 -19.54 -19.73
CA GLU A 83 10.64 -19.95 -20.55
C GLU A 83 9.31 -19.55 -19.89
N VAL A 84 8.49 -18.80 -20.63
CA VAL A 84 7.16 -18.38 -20.21
C VAL A 84 6.22 -18.55 -21.38
N HIS A 85 5.07 -19.20 -21.12
CA HIS A 85 4.02 -19.35 -22.12
C HIS A 85 3.60 -17.99 -22.69
N GLU A 86 3.40 -17.91 -24.01
CA GLU A 86 3.14 -16.65 -24.73
C GLU A 86 2.01 -15.81 -24.10
N LEU A 87 0.90 -16.45 -23.75
CA LEU A 87 -0.25 -15.78 -23.13
C LEU A 87 0.03 -15.25 -21.72
N SER A 88 1.04 -15.79 -21.03
CA SER A 88 1.38 -15.45 -19.64
C SER A 88 2.59 -14.53 -19.53
N ARG A 89 3.23 -14.15 -20.65
CA ARG A 89 4.41 -13.27 -20.66
C ARG A 89 4.18 -11.94 -19.96
N HIS A 90 2.95 -11.42 -19.99
CA HIS A 90 2.55 -10.18 -19.30
C HIS A 90 2.61 -10.28 -17.76
N LEU A 91 2.63 -11.50 -17.19
CA LEU A 91 2.75 -11.75 -15.76
C LEU A 91 4.22 -11.77 -15.29
N THR A 92 5.18 -11.77 -16.21
CA THR A 92 6.60 -11.78 -15.88
C THR A 92 6.99 -10.49 -15.13
N ARG A 93 7.21 -10.63 -13.81
CA ARG A 93 7.56 -9.50 -12.95
C ARG A 93 9.01 -9.06 -13.18
N LEU A 94 9.18 -8.02 -14.00
CA LEU A 94 10.43 -7.28 -14.16
C LEU A 94 10.60 -6.26 -13.03
N ARG A 95 11.83 -6.08 -12.54
CA ARG A 95 12.15 -5.09 -11.50
C ARG A 95 12.68 -3.82 -12.17
N LEU A 96 11.93 -2.71 -12.09
CA LEU A 96 12.40 -1.41 -12.61
C LEU A 96 13.70 -1.00 -11.92
N CYS A 97 14.70 -0.64 -12.72
CA CYS A 97 15.92 -0.04 -12.21
C CYS A 97 15.55 1.36 -11.71
N ILE A 98 15.89 1.69 -10.46
CA ILE A 98 15.54 2.97 -9.80
C ILE A 98 16.07 4.19 -10.59
N LEU A 99 17.06 3.97 -11.46
CA LEU A 99 17.54 4.94 -12.46
C LEU A 99 16.46 5.44 -13.43
N TRP A 100 15.41 4.64 -13.74
CA TRP A 100 14.28 5.11 -14.54
C TRP A 100 13.40 6.11 -13.78
N LEU A 101 13.26 5.98 -12.45
CA LEU A 101 12.54 6.99 -11.65
C LEU A 101 13.31 8.30 -11.56
N GLN A 102 14.65 8.26 -11.44
CA GLN A 102 15.47 9.48 -11.48
C GLN A 102 15.49 10.12 -12.88
N ARG A 103 15.42 9.34 -13.96
CA ARG A 103 15.43 9.87 -15.34
C ARG A 103 14.07 10.36 -15.84
N PHE A 104 12.95 9.87 -15.30
CA PHE A 104 11.61 10.40 -15.57
C PHE A 104 11.18 11.51 -14.60
N GLY A 105 11.80 11.62 -13.42
CA GLY A 105 11.51 12.69 -12.46
C GLY A 105 12.02 14.09 -12.85
N VAL A 106 12.96 14.20 -13.80
CA VAL A 106 13.53 15.51 -14.21
C VAL A 106 12.80 16.11 -15.42
N SER A 107 12.07 15.32 -16.23
CA SER A 107 11.35 15.84 -17.41
C SER A 107 10.09 16.64 -17.04
N TYR A 108 9.44 16.31 -15.92
CA TYR A 108 8.25 17.02 -15.44
C TYR A 108 8.52 18.39 -14.79
N MET A 109 9.78 18.74 -14.52
CA MET A 109 10.15 20.01 -13.87
C MET A 109 10.81 21.05 -14.79
N VAL A 110 11.00 20.75 -16.08
CA VAL A 110 11.52 21.73 -17.08
C VAL A 110 10.43 22.37 -17.96
N ARG A 111 9.16 21.92 -17.86
CA ARG A 111 8.02 22.62 -18.48
C ARG A 111 7.36 23.68 -17.59
N SER A 112 7.79 23.84 -16.34
CA SER A 112 7.25 24.85 -15.40
C SER A 112 7.98 26.20 -15.46
N LEU A 113 9.22 26.23 -15.96
CA LEU A 113 10.04 27.46 -15.98
C LEU A 113 9.64 28.48 -17.06
N LEU A 114 8.87 28.09 -18.08
CA LEU A 114 8.25 29.06 -19.01
C LEU A 114 7.01 29.73 -18.40
N PHE A 115 6.32 29.08 -17.44
CA PHE A 115 5.14 29.64 -16.79
C PHE A 115 5.48 30.69 -15.73
N LEU A 116 6.65 30.59 -15.07
CA LEU A 116 7.11 31.61 -14.11
C LEU A 116 7.73 32.85 -14.74
N SER A 117 8.10 32.83 -16.02
CA SER A 117 8.57 34.03 -16.74
C SER A 117 7.42 35.01 -17.01
N LEU A 118 6.26 34.50 -17.44
CA LEU A 118 5.07 35.33 -17.69
C LEU A 118 4.52 35.98 -16.40
N ILE A 119 4.57 35.28 -15.26
CA ILE A 119 4.05 35.80 -13.99
C ILE A 119 4.95 36.91 -13.41
N LYS A 120 6.28 36.82 -13.59
CA LYS A 120 7.20 37.89 -13.15
C LYS A 120 7.08 39.16 -13.99
N HIS A 121 6.84 39.04 -15.30
CA HIS A 121 6.60 40.20 -16.17
C HIS A 121 5.24 40.89 -15.91
N ALA A 122 4.21 40.14 -15.52
CA ALA A 122 2.90 40.72 -15.18
C ALA A 122 2.91 41.47 -13.83
N CYS A 123 3.68 40.99 -12.85
CA CYS A 123 3.73 41.60 -11.51
C CYS A 123 4.60 42.88 -11.47
N ALA A 124 5.67 42.98 -12.28
CA ALA A 124 6.51 44.18 -12.34
C ALA A 124 5.82 45.40 -12.98
N ARG A 125 4.77 45.20 -13.80
CA ARG A 125 4.03 46.29 -14.46
C ARG A 125 2.85 46.85 -13.65
N ALA A 126 2.43 46.15 -12.59
CA ALA A 126 1.35 46.59 -11.71
C ALA A 126 1.83 47.50 -10.57
N HIS A 127 3.12 47.43 -10.19
CA HIS A 127 3.67 48.25 -9.10
C HIS A 127 4.11 49.66 -9.52
N THR A 128 4.26 49.95 -10.82
CA THR A 128 4.64 51.30 -11.31
C THR A 128 3.44 52.22 -11.56
N HIS A 129 2.23 51.70 -11.73
CA HIS A 129 1.01 52.53 -11.90
C HIS A 129 0.35 52.99 -10.60
N ALA A 130 0.75 52.44 -9.44
CA ALA A 130 0.18 52.78 -8.13
C ALA A 130 0.90 53.95 -7.42
N HIS A 131 1.95 54.52 -8.02
CA HIS A 131 2.75 55.60 -7.42
C HIS A 131 2.65 56.95 -8.16
N GLU A 132 1.79 57.06 -9.18
CA GLU A 132 1.54 58.28 -9.98
C GLU A 132 0.11 58.85 -9.84
N THR A 133 -0.69 58.33 -8.91
CA THR A 133 -1.97 58.93 -8.51
C THR A 133 -1.98 59.28 -7.02
N LYS A 134 -1.06 60.18 -6.67
CA LYS A 134 -1.23 61.16 -5.60
C LYS A 134 -0.66 62.48 -6.07
#